data_AF-U3U172-F1
#
_entry.id   AF-U3U172-F1
#
_cell.length_a   1.000
_cell.length_b   1.000
_cell.length_c   1.000
_cell.angle_alpha   90.00
_cell.angle_beta   90.00
_cell.angle_gamma   90.00
#
_symmetry.space_group_name_H-M   'P 1'
#
loop_
_entity.id
_entity.type
_entity.pdbx_description
1 polymer ?
#
loop_
_entity_poly.entity_id
_entity_poly.type
_entity_poly.pdbx_seq_one_letter_code
_entity_poly.pdbx_strand_id
1 'polypeptide(L)'
;MYKILSQGENHYGLYVMQGSVEDQSYTIRYISTPSKDWGNKTAFHQLTFVNGAQAKVFIQNAITDTGEQIAQQNGEFLLQDHDPANAAADRWDDELKIKR
;
A
#
# COMPACT_ATOMS: atom_id res chain seq x y z
N MET A 1 -8.69 -9.37 -7.16
CA MET A 1 -7.37 -8.77 -7.50
C MET A 1 -7.38 -7.35 -6.97
N TYR A 2 -6.37 -6.96 -6.21
CA TYR A 2 -6.26 -5.65 -5.60
C TYR A 2 -5.12 -4.87 -6.25
N LYS A 3 -5.04 -3.58 -5.95
CA LYS A 3 -4.03 -2.69 -6.51
C LYS A 3 -3.56 -1.70 -5.46
N ILE A 4 -2.24 -1.54 -5.36
CA ILE A 4 -1.61 -0.43 -4.65
C ILE A 4 -1.26 0.63 -5.68
N LEU A 5 -1.66 1.88 -5.40
CA LEU A 5 -1.29 3.06 -6.16
C LEU A 5 -0.27 3.85 -5.35
N SER A 6 0.86 4.20 -5.96
CA SER A 6 1.88 5.10 -5.41
C SER A 6 2.31 6.10 -6.47
N GLN A 7 3.02 7.15 -6.06
CA GLN A 7 3.44 8.21 -6.99
C GLN A 7 4.24 7.64 -8.16
N GLY A 8 3.62 7.60 -9.34
CA GLY A 8 4.23 7.09 -10.57
C GLY A 8 4.11 5.59 -10.80
N GLU A 9 3.55 4.83 -9.86
CA GLU A 9 3.59 3.36 -9.88
C GLU A 9 2.20 2.75 -9.59
N ASN A 10 1.89 1.66 -10.30
CA ASN A 10 0.67 0.89 -10.10
C ASN A 10 1.05 -0.60 -9.98
N HIS A 11 0.71 -1.22 -8.85
CA HIS A 11 1.02 -2.63 -8.63
C HIS A 11 -0.25 -3.43 -8.41
N TYR A 12 -0.56 -4.35 -9.32
CA TYR A 12 -1.64 -5.32 -9.14
C TYR A 12 -1.15 -6.52 -8.33
N GLY A 13 -2.06 -7.18 -7.63
CA GLY A 13 -1.66 -8.24 -6.72
C GLY A 13 -2.77 -8.81 -5.85
N LEU A 14 -2.33 -9.58 -4.87
CA LEU A 14 -3.16 -10.21 -3.85
C LEU A 14 -2.69 -9.74 -2.49
N TYR A 15 -3.61 -9.70 -1.52
CA TYR A 15 -3.25 -9.38 -0.15
C TYR A 15 -3.92 -10.29 0.86
N VAL A 16 -3.32 -10.36 2.04
CA VAL A 16 -3.95 -10.86 3.26
C VAL A 16 -3.80 -9.80 4.35
N MET A 17 -4.87 -9.59 5.12
CA MET A 17 -4.87 -8.69 6.27
C MET A 17 -4.72 -9.53 7.54
N GLN A 18 -3.84 -9.08 8.42
CA GLN A 18 -3.66 -9.60 9.77
C GLN A 18 -4.12 -8.53 10.76
N GLY A 19 -5.15 -8.86 11.54
CA GLY A 19 -5.87 -7.89 12.38
C GLY A 19 -7.06 -7.27 11.64
N SER A 20 -7.58 -6.17 12.18
CA SER A 20 -8.68 -5.38 11.64
C SER A 20 -8.30 -3.90 11.54
N VAL A 21 -8.96 -3.14 10.66
CA VAL A 21 -8.66 -1.72 10.46
C VAL A 21 -8.99 -0.84 11.67
N GLU A 22 -9.82 -1.34 12.58
CA GLU A 22 -10.17 -0.73 13.86
C GLU A 22 -9.14 -1.00 14.96
N ASP A 23 -8.22 -1.97 14.77
CA ASP A 23 -7.20 -2.28 15.75
C ASP A 23 -6.19 -1.13 15.88
N GLN A 24 -5.52 -1.03 17.04
CA GLN A 24 -4.45 -0.04 17.22
C GLN A 24 -3.33 -0.20 16.18
N SER A 25 -3.08 -1.43 15.75
CA SER A 25 -2.15 -1.76 14.68
C SER A 25 -2.66 -2.94 13.87
N TYR A 26 -2.53 -2.87 12.55
CA TYR A 26 -2.85 -3.96 11.64
C TYR A 26 -1.83 -4.03 10.50
N THR A 27 -1.72 -5.21 9.89
CA THR A 27 -0.74 -5.46 8.84
C THR A 27 -1.42 -6.00 7.59
N ILE A 28 -1.13 -5.39 6.44
CA ILE A 28 -1.44 -5.94 5.13
C ILE A 28 -0.16 -6.55 4.56
N ARG A 29 -0.21 -7.85 4.24
CA ARG A 29 0.81 -8.51 3.44
C ARG A 29 0.32 -8.54 2.00
N TYR A 30 1.09 -7.97 1.10
CA TYR A 30 0.72 -7.81 -0.31
C TYR A 30 1.76 -8.46 -1.21
N ILE A 31 1.32 -9.20 -2.22
CA ILE A 31 2.18 -9.81 -3.24
C ILE A 31 1.84 -9.14 -4.57
N SER A 32 2.76 -8.33 -5.08
CA SER A 32 2.58 -7.66 -6.37
C SER A 32 3.00 -8.55 -7.53
N THR A 33 2.24 -8.53 -8.61
CA THR A 33 2.68 -9.09 -9.90
C THR A 33 3.98 -8.42 -10.37
N PRO A 34 4.76 -9.09 -11.23
CA PRO A 34 5.92 -8.50 -11.88
C PRO A 34 5.64 -7.09 -12.45
N SER A 35 6.48 -6.12 -12.10
CA SER A 35 6.37 -4.75 -12.61
C SER A 35 7.76 -4.14 -12.84
N LYS A 36 7.84 -3.16 -13.74
CA LYS A 36 9.12 -2.51 -14.10
C LYS A 36 9.77 -1.83 -12.91
N ASP A 37 8.96 -1.31 -11.99
CA ASP A 37 9.40 -0.60 -10.79
C ASP A 37 10.20 -1.52 -9.85
N TRP A 38 9.95 -2.83 -9.93
CA TRP A 38 10.69 -3.87 -9.20
C TRP A 38 11.64 -4.67 -10.10
N GLY A 39 12.06 -4.10 -11.23
CA GLY A 39 12.96 -4.79 -12.18
C GLY A 39 12.32 -6.00 -12.87
N ASN A 40 11.01 -5.93 -13.14
CA ASN A 40 10.17 -7.02 -13.64
C ASN A 40 10.08 -8.24 -12.71
N LYS A 41 10.26 -8.03 -11.39
CA LYS A 41 10.15 -9.07 -10.36
C LYS A 41 8.85 -8.97 -9.58
N THR A 42 8.44 -10.10 -9.01
CA THR A 42 7.41 -10.12 -7.96
C THR A 42 7.98 -9.47 -6.71
N ALA A 43 7.16 -8.74 -5.95
CA ALA A 43 7.59 -8.18 -4.67
C ALA A 43 6.59 -8.53 -3.56
N PHE A 44 7.14 -8.90 -2.41
CA PHE A 44 6.43 -9.16 -1.17
C PHE A 44 6.51 -7.90 -0.32
N HIS A 45 5.37 -7.29 -0.05
CA HIS A 45 5.24 -6.08 0.75
C HIS A 45 4.61 -6.42 2.10
N GLN A 46 5.09 -5.74 3.13
CA GLN A 46 4.47 -5.70 4.45
C GLN A 46 4.17 -4.23 4.76
N LEU A 47 2.88 -3.89 4.76
CA LEU A 47 2.37 -2.57 5.13
C LEU A 47 1.82 -2.68 6.54
N THR A 48 2.44 -1.98 7.49
CA THR A 48 2.01 -1.92 8.89
C THR A 48 1.37 -0.57 9.12
N PHE A 49 0.15 -0.56 9.64
CA PHE A 49 -0.61 0.64 9.92
C PHE A 49 -0.79 0.78 11.42
N VAL A 50 -0.57 1.98 11.94
CA VAL A 50 -0.72 2.31 13.36
C VAL A 50 -1.74 3.43 13.49
N ASN A 51 -2.87 3.11 14.13
CA ASN A 51 -3.91 4.07 14.49
C ASN A 51 -3.50 4.84 15.75
N GLY A 52 -2.53 5.76 15.60
CA GLY A 52 -2.07 6.62 16.69
C GLY A 52 -3.11 7.68 17.08
N ALA A 53 -3.05 8.12 18.34
CA ALA A 53 -3.98 9.14 18.87
C ALA A 53 -3.77 10.53 18.25
N GLN A 54 -2.55 10.84 17.80
CA GLN A 54 -2.17 12.13 17.22
C GLN A 54 -2.14 12.10 15.70
N ALA A 55 -1.69 10.97 15.14
CA ALA A 55 -1.60 10.75 13.70
C ALA A 55 -1.72 9.26 13.41
N LYS A 56 -2.32 8.95 12.25
CA LYS A 56 -2.35 7.62 11.67
C LYS A 56 -1.14 7.47 10.76
N VAL A 57 -0.28 6.48 11.02
CA VAL A 57 0.97 6.29 10.29
C VAL A 57 1.11 4.91 9.72
N PHE A 58 1.80 4.78 8.58
CA PHE A 58 2.12 3.51 7.98
C PHE A 58 3.62 3.35 7.76
N ILE A 59 4.06 2.10 7.72
CA ILE A 59 5.41 1.69 7.34
C ILE A 59 5.29 0.57 6.33
N GLN A 60 5.97 0.71 5.19
CA GLN A 60 6.07 -0.32 4.16
C GLN A 60 7.50 -0.84 4.08
N ASN A 61 7.64 -2.15 4.24
CA ASN A 61 8.85 -2.90 3.91
C ASN A 61 8.56 -3.82 2.73
N ALA A 62 9.50 -3.97 1.80
CA ALA A 62 9.32 -4.87 0.68
C ALA A 62 10.62 -5.58 0.29
N ILE A 63 10.45 -6.78 -0.27
CA ILE A 63 11.53 -7.63 -0.77
C ILE A 63 11.09 -8.27 -2.09
N THR A 64 11.97 -8.33 -3.07
CA THR A 64 11.69 -9.03 -4.33
C THR A 64 11.71 -10.55 -4.14
N ASP A 65 11.16 -11.29 -5.09
CA ASP A 65 11.25 -12.76 -5.14
C ASP A 65 12.68 -13.31 -5.23
N THR A 66 13.65 -12.48 -5.61
CA THR A 66 15.09 -12.81 -5.60
C THR A 66 15.81 -12.42 -4.32
N GLY A 67 15.09 -11.88 -3.32
CA GLY A 67 15.66 -11.50 -2.03
C GLY A 67 16.28 -10.10 -1.96
N GLU A 68 16.10 -9.26 -2.99
CA GLU A 68 16.57 -7.88 -2.96
C GLU A 68 15.63 -7.03 -2.09
N GLN A 69 16.20 -6.31 -1.12
CA GLN A 69 15.42 -5.40 -0.30
C GLN A 69 15.08 -4.13 -1.07
N ILE A 70 13.82 -3.72 -0.98
CA ILE A 70 13.33 -2.44 -1.48
C ILE A 70 13.40 -1.44 -0.32
N ALA A 71 13.76 -0.19 -0.64
CA ALA A 71 13.87 0.86 0.36
C ALA A 71 12.56 1.03 1.15
N GLN A 72 12.66 1.09 2.47
CA GLN A 72 11.51 1.27 3.35
C GLN A 72 10.83 2.60 3.06
N GLN A 73 9.49 2.59 3.01
CA GLN A 73 8.67 3.79 2.93
C GLN A 73 7.83 3.95 4.21
N ASN A 74 7.48 5.18 4.54
CA ASN A 74 6.59 5.48 5.66
C ASN A 74 5.89 6.83 5.42
N GLY A 75 4.80 7.05 6.13
CA GLY A 75 4.05 8.29 6.06
C GLY A 75 2.79 8.26 6.90
N GLU A 76 1.97 9.28 6.74
CA GLU A 76 0.62 9.32 7.32
C GLU A 76 -0.39 8.65 6.37
N PHE A 77 -1.50 8.16 6.91
CA PHE A 77 -2.58 7.59 6.10
C PHE A 77 -3.96 8.05 6.57
N LEU A 78 -4.93 7.98 5.65
CA LEU A 78 -6.35 8.15 5.92
C LEU A 78 -7.10 6.90 5.44
N LEU A 79 -8.21 6.59 6.08
CA LEU A 79 -9.17 5.61 5.62
C LEU A 79 -10.42 6.37 5.18
N GLN A 80 -10.91 6.07 3.98
CA GLN A 80 -12.09 6.71 3.42
C GLN A 80 -12.99 5.62 2.82
N ASP A 81 -14.29 5.74 3.08
CA ASP A 81 -15.27 4.92 2.39
C ASP A 81 -15.28 5.27 0.91
N HIS A 82 -15.16 4.22 0.08
CA HIS A 82 -15.18 4.37 -1.36
C HIS A 82 -16.62 4.19 -1.86
N ASP A 83 -17.21 5.25 -2.43
CA ASP A 83 -18.51 5.18 -3.10
C ASP A 83 -18.39 4.32 -4.37
N PRO A 84 -19.11 3.18 -4.49
CA PRO A 84 -19.08 2.33 -5.68
C PRO A 84 -19.55 3.03 -6.96
N ALA A 85 -20.30 4.14 -6.85
CA ALA A 85 -20.72 4.95 -8.00
C ALA A 85 -19.59 5.81 -8.58
N ASN A 86 -18.54 6.06 -7.80
CA ASN A 86 -17.31 6.69 -8.27
C ASN A 86 -16.33 5.57 -8.65
N ALA A 87 -15.79 5.61 -9.88
CA ALA A 87 -14.80 4.62 -10.27
C ALA A 87 -13.54 4.78 -9.39
N ALA A 88 -13.05 3.68 -8.84
CA ALA A 88 -11.75 3.68 -8.17
C ALA A 88 -10.68 4.15 -9.16
N ALA A 89 -9.82 5.06 -8.72
CA ALA A 89 -8.74 5.57 -9.55
C ALA A 89 -7.95 4.40 -10.17
N ASP A 90 -7.75 4.44 -11.48
CA ASP A 90 -7.04 3.37 -12.19
C ASP A 90 -5.51 3.60 -12.15
N ARG A 91 -5.08 4.84 -11.90
CA ARG A 91 -3.68 5.27 -11.77
C ARG A 91 -3.53 6.28 -10.63
N TRP A 92 -2.30 6.44 -10.15
CA TRP A 92 -1.97 7.54 -9.24
C TRP A 92 -2.13 8.90 -9.92
N ASP A 93 -2.79 9.82 -9.23
CA ASP A 93 -2.88 11.24 -9.56
C ASP A 93 -2.50 12.07 -8.33
N ASP A 94 -1.97 13.27 -8.54
CA ASP A 94 -1.58 14.16 -7.44
C ASP A 94 -2.78 14.64 -6.59
N GLU A 95 -4.00 14.56 -7.10
CA GLU A 95 -5.23 14.76 -6.34
C GLU A 95 -5.46 13.69 -5.26
N LEU A 96 -4.86 12.50 -5.40
CA LEU A 96 -4.90 11.45 -4.38
C LEU A 96 -3.92 11.69 -3.22
N LYS A 97 -3.02 12.67 -3.34
CA LYS A 97 -2.14 13.05 -2.24
C LYS A 97 -2.98 13.59 -1.08
N ILE A 98 -2.64 13.17 0.14
CA ILE A 98 -3.20 13.76 1.35
C ILE A 98 -2.86 15.25 1.36
N LYS A 99 -3.88 16.10 1.25
CA LYS A 99 -3.74 17.55 1.40
C LYS A 99 -3.68 17.87 2.89
N ARG A 100 -2.56 18.40 3.35
CA ARG A 100 -2.38 18.90 4.73
C ARG A 100 -3.05 20.25 4.93
#